data_AF-W2NAW2-F1
#
_entry.id   AF-W2NAW2-F1
#
_cell.length_a   1.000
_cell.length_b   1.000
_cell.length_c   1.000
_cell.angle_alpha   90.00
_cell.angle_beta   90.00
_cell.angle_gamma   90.00
#
_symmetry.space_group_name_H-M   'P 1'
#
loop_
_entity.id
_entity.type
_entity.pdbx_description
1 polymer ?
#
loop_
_entity_poly.entity_id
_entity_poly.type
_entity_poly.pdbx_seq_one_letter_code
_entity_poly.pdbx_strand_id
1 'polypeptide(L)' 'MWFSSLRQKLQLLIIVFFIFVAFAASDAAWMPWATLVIFLTMLLMTDLLFLNEGDFKFDPDYKNWARAVDPKY' A
#
# COMPACT_ATOMS: atom_id res chain seq x y z
N MET A 1 6.50 11.22 2.66
CA MET A 1 5.02 11.21 2.85
C MET A 1 4.55 9.79 2.59
N TRP A 2 4.05 9.08 3.60
CA TRP A 2 3.77 7.64 3.53
C TRP A 2 2.59 7.28 2.59
N PHE A 3 1.74 8.25 2.24
CA PHE A 3 0.64 8.12 1.28
C PHE A 3 0.76 9.19 0.20
N SER A 4 1.61 8.94 -0.78
CA SER A 4 1.92 9.91 -1.85
C SER A 4 0.85 9.88 -2.94
N SER A 5 0.45 8.68 -3.37
CA SER A 5 -0.41 8.49 -4.53
C SER A 5 -1.90 8.55 -4.18
N LEU A 6 -2.72 9.10 -5.09
CA LEU A 6 -4.18 9.16 -4.95
C LEU A 6 -4.81 7.77 -4.74
N ARG A 7 -4.22 6.75 -5.37
CA ARG A 7 -4.59 5.34 -5.23
C ARG A 7 -4.54 4.86 -3.78
N GLN A 8 -3.44 5.10 -3.07
CA GLN A 8 -3.25 4.71 -1.67
C GLN A 8 -4.24 5.42 -0.75
N LYS A 9 -4.53 6.70 -1.03
CA LYS A 9 -5.53 7.48 -0.28
C LYS A 9 -6.95 6.93 -0.46
N LEU A 10 -7.32 6.53 -1.68
CA LEU A 10 -8.60 5.88 -1.96
C LEU A 10 -8.70 4.51 -1.28
N GLN A 11 -7.64 3.70 -1.35
CA GLN A 11 -7.60 2.40 -0.66
C GLN A 11 -7.79 2.57 0.86
N LEU A 12 -7.10 3.54 1.46
CA LEU A 12 -7.23 3.82 2.89
C LEU A 12 -8.65 4.28 3.26
N LEU A 13 -9.28 5.15 2.45
CA LEU A 13 -10.67 5.57 2.65
C LEU A 13 -11.62 4.37 2.64
N ILE A 14 -11.47 3.46 1.67
CA ILE A 14 -12.27 2.24 1.56
C ILE A 14 -12.08 1.34 2.78
N ILE A 15 -10.83 1.13 3.24
CA ILE A 15 -10.54 0.34 4.44
C ILE A 15 -11.24 0.93 5.67
N VAL A 16 -11.11 2.24 5.88
CA VAL A 16 -11.75 2.93 7.01
C VAL A 16 -13.27 2.80 6.95
N PHE A 17 -13.87 2.95 5.76
CA PHE A 17 -15.30 2.74 5.57
C PHE A 17 -15.73 1.32 5.97
N PHE A 18 -15.04 0.28 5.49
CA PHE A 18 -15.38 -1.10 5.82
C PHE A 18 -15.13 -1.46 7.29
N ILE A 19 -14.20 -0.77 7.98
CA ILE A 19 -14.06 -0.89 9.43
C ILE A 19 -15.35 -0.45 10.12
N PHE A 20 -15.92 0.71 9.75
CA PHE A 20 -17.21 1.15 10.31
C PHE A 20 -18.34 0.17 10.00
N VAL A 21 -18.39 -0.38 8.78
CA VAL A 21 -19.37 -1.40 8.40
C VAL A 21 -19.23 -2.67 9.24
N ALA A 22 -18.00 -3.13 9.50
CA ALA A 22 -17.74 -4.30 10.33
C ALA A 22 -18.21 -4.10 11.78
N PHE A 23 -18.02 -2.88 12.33
CA PHE A 23 -18.50 -2.54 13.68
C PHE A 23 -20.01 -2.31 13.75
N ALA A 24 -20.64 -1.87 12.67
CA ALA A 24 -22.09 -1.68 12.60
C ALA A 24 -22.85 -2.99 12.33
N ALA A 25 -22.17 -4.04 11.88
CA ALA A 25 -22.78 -5.34 11.61
C ALA A 25 -23.18 -6.04 12.92
N SER A 26 -24.44 -6.51 13.00
CA SER A 26 -24.93 -7.28 14.15
C SER A 26 -24.49 -8.75 14.08
N ASP A 27 -24.55 -9.41 15.24
CA ASP A 27 -24.40 -10.87 15.39
C ASP A 27 -23.07 -11.41 14.85
N ALA A 28 -23.10 -12.42 13.97
CA ALA A 28 -21.92 -13.04 13.37
C ALA A 28 -21.49 -12.39 12.05
N ALA A 29 -22.21 -11.37 11.57
CA ALA A 29 -21.95 -10.76 10.27
C ALA A 29 -20.68 -9.89 10.26
N TRP A 30 -20.12 -9.51 11.42
CA TRP A 30 -18.85 -8.76 11.48
C TRP A 30 -17.65 -9.59 11.00
N MET A 31 -17.69 -10.92 11.12
CA MET A 31 -16.57 -11.81 10.77
C MET A 31 -16.17 -11.72 9.29
N PRO A 32 -17.09 -11.84 8.30
CA PRO A 32 -16.73 -11.66 6.89
C PRO A 32 -16.26 -10.22 6.58
N TRP A 33 -16.84 -9.20 7.21
CA TRP A 33 -16.41 -7.81 7.02
C TRP A 33 -15.01 -7.55 7.57
N ALA A 34 -14.68 -8.11 8.74
CA ALA A 34 -13.33 -8.05 9.30
C ALA A 34 -12.32 -8.78 8.41
N THR A 35 -12.69 -9.94 7.86
CA THR A 35 -11.85 -10.68 6.91
C THR A 35 -11.58 -9.84 5.65
N LEU A 36 -12.60 -9.17 5.11
CA LEU A 36 -12.45 -8.25 3.97
C LEU A 36 -11.49 -7.10 4.29
N VAL A 37 -11.59 -6.48 5.47
CA VAL A 37 -10.67 -5.43 5.92
C VAL A 37 -9.22 -5.94 6.00
N ILE A 38 -9.00 -7.19 6.46
CA ILE A 38 -7.67 -7.81 6.49
C ILE A 38 -7.10 -7.98 5.07
N PHE A 39 -7.90 -8.43 4.11
CA PHE A 39 -7.44 -8.54 2.72
C PHE A 39 -7.13 -7.17 2.09
N LEU A 40 -7.97 -6.16 2.33
CA LEU A 40 -7.73 -4.81 1.83
C LEU A 40 -6.46 -4.18 2.43
N THR A 41 -6.19 -4.43 3.72
CA THR A 41 -4.96 -3.95 4.36
C THR A 41 -3.71 -4.65 3.82
N MET A 42 -3.79 -5.96 3.53
CA MET A 42 -2.71 -6.67 2.82
C MET A 42 -2.45 -6.10 1.42
N LEU A 43 -3.50 -5.73 0.69
CA LEU A 43 -3.37 -5.07 -0.62
C LEU A 43 -2.70 -3.70 -0.49
N LEU A 44 -3.10 -2.88 0.50
CA LEU A 44 -2.47 -1.59 0.76
C LEU A 44 -0.98 -1.74 1.13
N MET A 45 -0.63 -2.74 1.96
CA MET A 45 0.77 -3.03 2.26
C MET A 45 1.56 -3.40 1.01
N THR A 46 0.98 -4.21 0.12
CA THR A 46 1.61 -4.57 -1.15
C THR A 46 1.80 -3.33 -2.04
N ASP A 47 0.81 -2.44 -2.10
CA ASP A 47 0.90 -1.19 -2.87
C ASP A 47 1.98 -0.24 -2.33
N LEU A 48 2.13 -0.16 -1.01
CA LEU A 48 3.16 0.65 -0.36
C LEU A 48 4.57 0.08 -0.56
N LEU A 49 4.72 -1.24 -0.55
CA LEU A 49 6.03 -1.90 -0.62
C LEU A 49 6.55 -2.10 -2.05
N PHE A 50 5.67 -2.31 -3.03
CA PHE A 50 6.08 -2.76 -4.36
C PHE A 50 5.62 -1.86 -5.52
N LEU A 51 4.60 -1.02 -5.31
CA LEU A 51 3.96 -0.25 -6.39
C LEU A 51 4.15 1.26 -6.23
N ASN A 52 5.11 1.67 -5.40
CA ASN A 52 5.47 3.06 -5.22
C ASN A 52 6.29 3.56 -6.43
N GLU A 53 5.97 4.76 -6.90
CA GLU A 53 6.46 5.31 -8.17
C GLU A 53 8.00 5.53 -8.22
N GLY A 54 8.67 5.48 -7.07
CA GLY A 54 10.12 5.71 -6.94
C GLY A 54 10.98 4.47 -6.66
N ASP A 55 10.39 3.32 -6.30
CA ASP A 55 11.17 2.16 -5.81
C ASP A 55 11.67 1.25 -6.93
N PHE A 56 10.95 1.16 -8.05
CA PHE A 56 11.42 0.41 -9.22
C PHE A 56 12.00 1.35 -10.28
N LYS A 57 13.28 1.69 -10.14
CA LYS A 57 14.03 2.43 -11.15
C LYS A 57 14.80 1.44 -12.01
N PHE A 58 14.23 1.03 -13.14
CA PHE A 58 14.95 0.23 -14.13
C PHE A 58 16.04 1.08 -14.78
N ASP A 59 17.30 0.85 -14.37
CA ASP A 59 18.47 1.48 -14.99
C ASP A 59 19.19 0.42 -15.86
N PRO A 60 19.09 0.50 -17.20
CA PRO A 60 19.71 -0.47 -18.09
C PRO A 60 21.25 -0.37 -18.09
N ASP A 61 21.82 0.70 -17.55
CA ASP A 61 23.26 0.97 -17.61
C ASP A 61 23.90 0.88 -16.20
N TYR A 62 24.52 -0.25 -15.89
CA TYR A 62 25.12 -0.54 -14.57
C TYR A 62 26.09 0.56 -14.08
N LYS A 63 26.77 1.26 -15.01
CA LYS A 63 27.69 2.35 -14.67
C LYS A 63 26.98 3.57 -14.09
N ASN A 64 25.75 3.86 -14.51
CA ASN A 64 24.97 4.99 -13.99
C ASN A 64 24.41 4.67 -12.61
N TRP A 65 23.90 3.45 -12.42
CA TRP A 65 23.49 2.94 -11.11
C TRP A 65 24.65 2.98 -10.10
N ALA A 66 25.83 2.47 -10.48
CA ALA A 66 27.00 2.45 -9.60
C ALA A 66 27.42 3.86 -9.15
N ARG A 67 27.36 4.86 -10.03
CA ARG A 67 27.64 6.26 -9.66
C ARG A 67 26.61 6.87 -8.73
N ALA A 68 25.34 6.48 -8.83
CA ALA A 68 24.27 7.01 -7.99
C ALA A 68 24.26 6.41 -6.58
N VAL A 69 24.86 5.22 -6.40
CA VAL A 69 24.87 4.47 -5.14
C VAL A 69 26.20 4.60 -4.39
N ASP A 70 27.30 4.89 -5.08
CA ASP A 70 28.63 5.02 -4.46
C ASP A 70 28.78 6.41 -3.79
N PRO A 71 28.96 6.50 -2.45
CA PRO A 71 29.02 7.76 -1.71
C PRO A 71 30.31 8.58 -1.94
N LYS A 72 31.18 8.16 -2.86
CA LYS A 72 32.50 8.76 -3.10
C LYS A 72 32.57 9.76 -4.27
N TYR A 73 31.44 10.13 -4.86
CA TYR A 73 31.30 11.24 -5.81
C TYR A 73 30.12 12.14 -5.46
#